data_AF-A0A1V4YVG9-F1
#
_entry.id   AF-A0A1V4YVG9-F1
#
_cell.length_a   1.000
_cell.length_b   1.000
_cell.length_c   1.000
_cell.angle_alpha   90.00
_cell.angle_beta   90.00
_cell.angle_gamma   90.00
#
_symmetry.space_group_name_H-M   'P 1'
#
loop_
_entity.id
_entity.type
_entity.pdbx_description
1 polymer ?
#
loop_
_entity_poly.entity_id
_entity_poly.type
_entity_poly.pdbx_seq_one_letter_code
_entity_poly.pdbx_strand_id
1 'polypeptide(L)'
;MGEADSPEKPSLSIESEFSTLVKYLDLYIRQKTDLFIQHYVLDLFDFLIRQIIFLSVLAALLVAGTLSLLIGVILFISTILPMWQALLIMGIVALVIAAVIAYVLFSRQLVLKTPTTEDVMKSGRQ
;
A
#
# COMPACT_ATOMS: atom_id res chain seq x y z
N MET A 1 -26.37 37.46 71.99
CA MET A 1 -26.93 36.10 71.87
C MET A 1 -27.50 35.99 70.47
N GLY A 2 -27.00 35.05 69.66
CA GLY A 2 -27.25 34.96 68.20
C GLY A 2 -26.35 35.95 67.43
N GLU A 3 -25.71 35.63 66.31
CA GLU A 3 -25.79 34.50 65.39
C GLU A 3 -24.41 33.91 65.11
N ALA A 4 -24.31 32.58 65.19
CA ALA A 4 -23.27 31.81 64.54
C ALA A 4 -23.79 31.46 63.15
N ASP A 5 -23.55 32.33 62.16
CA ASP A 5 -23.79 31.99 60.77
C ASP A 5 -22.72 30.98 60.35
N SER A 6 -23.17 29.74 60.21
CA SER A 6 -22.31 28.60 59.93
C SER A 6 -21.87 28.69 58.47
N PRO A 7 -20.58 28.51 58.14
CA PRO A 7 -20.16 28.46 56.76
C PRO A 7 -20.86 27.27 56.10
N GLU A 8 -21.76 27.56 55.16
CA GLU A 8 -22.38 26.58 54.27
C GLU A 8 -21.27 25.70 53.71
N LYS A 9 -21.25 24.44 54.17
CA LYS A 9 -20.42 23.41 53.56
C LYS A 9 -20.86 23.30 52.11
N PRO A 10 -19.97 23.46 51.13
CA PRO A 10 -20.32 23.17 49.75
C PRO A 10 -20.71 21.71 49.71
N SER A 11 -21.98 21.44 49.45
CA SER A 11 -22.46 20.12 49.12
C SER A 11 -21.77 19.74 47.81
N LEU A 12 -20.64 19.05 47.95
CA LEU A 12 -20.00 18.26 46.92
C LEU A 12 -21.04 17.24 46.43
N SER A 13 -21.91 17.68 45.53
CA SER A 13 -22.95 16.85 44.97
C SER A 13 -22.31 15.94 43.95
N ILE A 14 -22.51 14.65 44.14
CA ILE A 14 -22.04 13.55 43.29
C ILE A 14 -22.42 13.80 41.82
N GLU A 15 -23.53 14.50 41.55
CA GLU A 15 -23.91 14.93 40.19
C GLU A 15 -22.90 15.85 39.52
N SER A 16 -22.27 16.76 40.27
CA SER A 16 -21.31 17.72 39.71
C SER A 16 -19.99 17.05 39.33
N GLU A 17 -19.53 16.09 40.13
CA GLU A 17 -18.38 15.26 39.80
C GLU A 17 -18.70 14.30 38.64
N PHE A 18 -19.90 13.72 38.59
CA PHE A 18 -20.33 12.86 37.50
C PHE A 18 -20.47 13.62 36.17
N SER A 19 -21.07 14.81 36.19
CA SER A 19 -21.16 15.70 35.03
C SER A 19 -19.77 16.06 34.49
N THR A 20 -18.84 16.34 35.40
CA THR A 20 -17.44 16.64 35.06
C THR A 20 -16.75 15.41 34.46
N LEU A 21 -16.96 14.22 35.02
CA LEU A 21 -16.42 12.95 34.53
C LEU A 21 -16.93 12.62 33.13
N VAL A 22 -18.23 12.75 32.88
CA VAL A 22 -18.85 12.54 31.57
C VAL A 22 -18.26 13.50 30.54
N LYS A 23 -18.05 14.76 30.92
CA LYS A 23 -17.46 15.78 30.04
C LYS A 23 -16.01 15.45 29.69
N TYR A 24 -15.21 14.95 30.64
CA TYR A 24 -13.85 14.47 30.36
C TYR A 24 -13.83 13.20 29.52
N LEU A 25 -14.79 12.30 29.73
CA LEU A 25 -14.91 11.06 28.95
C LEU A 25 -15.23 11.36 27.49
N ASP A 26 -16.17 12.28 27.24
CA ASP A 26 -16.53 12.72 25.89
C ASP A 26 -15.34 13.38 25.18
N LEU A 27 -14.63 14.27 25.87
CA LEU A 27 -13.39 14.88 25.37
C LEU A 27 -12.31 13.84 25.04
N TYR A 28 -12.11 12.86 25.92
CA TYR A 28 -11.13 11.80 25.72
C TYR A 28 -11.47 10.90 24.51
N ILE A 29 -12.74 10.52 24.37
CA ILE A 29 -13.22 9.72 23.24
C ILE A 29 -13.05 10.48 21.94
N ARG A 30 -13.41 11.77 21.89
CA ARG A 30 -13.20 12.62 20.71
C ARG A 30 -11.74 12.71 20.32
N GLN A 31 -10.86 12.97 21.29
CA GLN A 31 -9.43 13.13 21.03
C GLN A 31 -8.78 11.82 20.57
N LYS A 32 -9.19 10.68 21.14
CA LYS A 32 -8.75 9.35 20.69
C LYS A 32 -9.29 9.01 19.31
N THR A 33 -10.55 9.33 19.02
CA THR A 33 -11.18 9.02 17.73
C THR A 33 -10.58 9.86 16.61
N ASP A 34 -10.37 11.16 16.85
CA ASP A 34 -9.78 12.08 15.87
C ASP A 34 -8.33 11.67 15.54
N LEU A 35 -7.52 11.36 16.57
CA LEU A 35 -6.16 10.87 16.38
C LEU A 35 -6.13 9.49 15.68
N PHE A 36 -7.10 8.62 15.95
CA PHE A 36 -7.19 7.32 15.31
C PHE A 36 -7.55 7.44 13.83
N ILE A 37 -8.52 8.29 13.49
CA ILE A 37 -8.90 8.55 12.09
C ILE A 37 -7.75 9.18 11.32
N GLN A 38 -7.08 10.16 11.92
CA GLN A 38 -5.98 10.86 11.27
C GLN A 38 -4.80 9.91 11.00
N HIS A 39 -4.43 9.08 11.97
CA HIS A 39 -3.25 8.21 11.82
C HIS A 39 -3.52 6.90 11.05
N TYR A 40 -4.71 6.29 11.19
CA TYR A 40 -4.99 5.03 10.48
C TYR A 40 -5.54 5.23 9.08
N VAL A 41 -6.31 6.30 8.84
CA VAL A 41 -6.97 6.51 7.56
C VAL A 41 -6.12 7.42 6.69
N LEU A 42 -5.85 8.65 7.13
CA LEU A 42 -5.21 9.65 6.28
C LEU A 42 -3.76 9.30 5.95
N ASP A 43 -2.95 8.90 6.93
CA ASP A 43 -1.55 8.55 6.69
C ASP A 43 -1.40 7.30 5.78
N LEU A 44 -2.31 6.33 5.92
CA LEU A 44 -2.32 5.13 5.06
C LEU A 44 -2.69 5.47 3.63
N PHE A 45 -3.69 6.34 3.42
CA PHE A 45 -4.08 6.81 2.10
C PHE A 45 -2.98 7.65 1.44
N ASP A 46 -2.34 8.54 2.19
CA ASP A 46 -1.28 9.39 1.66
C ASP A 46 -0.05 8.56 1.26
N PHE A 47 0.29 7.54 2.07
CA PHE A 47 1.30 6.54 1.70
C PHE A 47 0.92 5.77 0.43
N LEU A 48 -0.33 5.25 0.34
CA LEU A 48 -0.81 4.53 -0.84
C LEU A 48 -0.76 5.39 -2.11
N ILE A 49 -1.26 6.62 -2.03
CA ILE A 49 -1.30 7.55 -3.17
C ILE A 49 0.13 7.82 -3.64
N ARG A 50 1.04 8.11 -2.71
CA ARG A 50 2.45 8.38 -3.04
C ARG A 50 3.13 7.16 -3.67
N GLN A 51 2.86 5.96 -3.15
CA GLN A 51 3.35 4.70 -3.70
C GLN A 51 2.81 4.47 -5.12
N ILE A 52 1.51 4.71 -5.35
CA ILE A 52 0.86 4.54 -6.66
C ILE A 52 1.42 5.53 -7.68
N ILE A 53 1.57 6.80 -7.30
CA ILE A 53 2.16 7.83 -8.17
C ILE A 53 3.59 7.43 -8.54
N PHE A 54 4.40 7.03 -7.56
CA PHE A 54 5.77 6.59 -7.82
C PHE A 54 5.81 5.39 -8.77
N LEU A 55 4.98 4.38 -8.53
CA LEU A 55 4.91 3.19 -9.38
C LEU A 55 4.44 3.51 -10.80
N SER A 56 3.47 4.43 -10.92
CA SER A 56 2.96 4.91 -12.21
C SER A 56 4.03 5.64 -13.00
N VAL A 57 4.74 6.58 -12.37
CA VAL A 57 5.84 7.33 -13.00
C VAL A 57 6.97 6.38 -13.39
N LEU A 58 7.35 5.46 -12.50
CA LEU A 58 8.38 4.47 -12.79
C LEU A 58 7.98 3.59 -13.97
N ALA A 59 6.74 3.08 -13.99
CA ALA A 59 6.23 2.26 -15.09
C ALA A 59 6.21 3.03 -16.40
N ALA A 60 5.72 4.28 -16.40
CA ALA A 60 5.71 5.14 -17.58
C ALA A 60 7.13 5.40 -18.11
N LEU A 61 8.08 5.68 -17.22
CA LEU A 61 9.49 5.89 -17.58
C LEU A 61 10.11 4.62 -18.17
N LEU A 62 9.80 3.46 -17.60
CA LEU A 62 10.30 2.16 -18.05
C LEU A 62 9.73 1.82 -19.44
N VAL A 63 8.44 2.08 -19.67
CA VAL A 63 7.80 1.93 -20.99
C VAL A 63 8.39 2.89 -22.01
N ALA A 64 8.53 4.18 -21.67
CA ALA A 64 9.10 5.17 -22.57
C ALA A 64 10.56 4.87 -22.91
N GLY A 65 11.36 4.48 -21.92
CA GLY A 65 12.76 4.11 -22.09
C GLY A 65 12.94 2.85 -22.94
N THR A 66 12.15 1.81 -22.70
CA THR A 66 12.18 0.58 -23.50
C THR A 66 11.75 0.81 -24.95
N LEU A 67 10.70 1.63 -25.18
CA LEU A 67 10.29 2.02 -26.52
C LEU A 67 11.37 2.82 -27.24
N SER A 68 11.97 3.81 -26.57
CA SER A 68 13.05 4.62 -27.14
C SER A 68 14.25 3.76 -27.54
N LEU A 69 14.66 2.82 -26.70
CA LEU A 69 15.73 1.86 -27.00
C LEU A 69 15.36 0.95 -28.16
N LEU A 70 14.14 0.39 -28.18
CA LEU A 70 13.67 -0.47 -29.27
C LEU A 70 13.73 0.24 -30.61
N ILE A 71 13.21 1.47 -30.68
CA ILE A 71 13.24 2.29 -31.88
C ILE A 71 14.69 2.57 -32.29
N GLY A 72 15.55 2.96 -31.34
CA GLY A 72 16.97 3.20 -31.60
C GLY A 72 17.67 1.98 -32.19
N VAL A 73 17.44 0.79 -31.64
CA VAL A 73 18.02 -0.47 -32.14
C VAL A 73 17.50 -0.82 -33.53
N ILE A 74 16.19 -0.68 -33.76
CA ILE A 74 15.59 -0.93 -35.09
C ILE A 74 16.20 0.00 -36.14
N LEU A 75 16.31 1.30 -35.82
CA LEU A 75 16.90 2.29 -36.73
C LEU A 75 18.40 2.01 -36.96
N PHE A 76 19.13 1.62 -35.92
CA PHE A 76 20.53 1.26 -36.02
C PHE A 76 20.75 0.06 -36.95
N ILE A 77 19.97 -1.02 -36.79
CA ILE A 77 20.03 -2.19 -37.68
C ILE A 77 19.61 -1.82 -39.11
N SER A 78 18.65 -0.89 -39.25
CA SER A 78 18.19 -0.40 -40.55
C SER A 78 19.26 0.37 -41.33
N THR A 79 20.39 0.71 -40.73
CA THR A 79 21.54 1.30 -41.46
C THR A 79 22.28 0.28 -42.32
N ILE A 80 22.20 -1.00 -41.97
CA ILE A 80 22.90 -2.11 -42.65
C ILE A 80 21.91 -2.94 -43.48
N LEU A 81 20.68 -3.12 -42.97
CA LEU A 81 19.65 -3.95 -43.59
C LEU A 81 18.40 -3.13 -43.95
N PRO A 82 17.61 -3.55 -44.94
CA PRO A 82 16.29 -2.98 -45.20
C PRO A 82 15.38 -3.03 -43.96
N MET A 83 14.53 -2.02 -43.79
CA MET A 83 13.67 -1.85 -42.61
C MET A 83 12.79 -3.07 -42.30
N TRP A 84 12.30 -3.75 -43.33
CA TRP A 84 11.48 -4.97 -43.19
C TRP A 84 12.25 -6.13 -42.57
N GLN A 85 13.55 -6.27 -42.85
CA GLN A 85 14.41 -7.30 -42.25
C GLN A 85 14.72 -6.96 -40.80
N ALA A 86 15.01 -5.69 -40.49
CA ALA A 86 15.24 -5.22 -39.13
C ALA A 86 14.04 -5.48 -38.21
N LEU A 87 12.83 -5.21 -38.69
CA LEU A 87 11.58 -5.50 -37.98
C LEU A 87 11.38 -7.00 -37.73
N LEU A 88 11.64 -7.85 -38.74
CA LEU A 88 11.54 -9.30 -38.58
C LEU A 88 12.53 -9.85 -37.54
N ILE A 89 13.79 -9.41 -37.59
CA ILE A 89 14.82 -9.83 -36.64
C ILE A 89 14.41 -9.44 -35.22
N MET A 90 13.98 -8.18 -35.01
CA MET A 90 13.55 -7.72 -33.70
C MET A 90 12.28 -8.44 -33.21
N GLY A 91 11.36 -8.78 -34.10
CA GLY A 91 10.17 -9.58 -33.77
C GLY A 91 10.53 -10.99 -33.30
N ILE A 92 11.47 -11.66 -33.97
CA ILE A 92 11.97 -12.98 -33.55
C ILE A 92 12.64 -12.89 -32.18
N VAL A 93 13.51 -11.90 -31.97
CA VAL A 93 14.18 -11.68 -30.67
C VAL A 93 13.16 -11.46 -29.56
N ALA A 94 12.14 -10.63 -29.79
CA ALA A 94 11.08 -10.37 -28.83
C ALA A 94 10.28 -11.64 -28.48
N LEU A 95 9.95 -12.48 -29.48
CA LEU A 95 9.27 -13.76 -29.25
C LEU A 95 10.10 -14.73 -28.41
N VAL A 96 11.41 -14.82 -28.68
CA VAL A 96 12.31 -15.67 -27.89
C VAL A 96 12.35 -15.18 -26.44
N ILE A 97 12.52 -13.88 -26.20
CA ILE A 97 12.52 -13.32 -24.85
C ILE A 97 11.18 -13.60 -24.15
N ALA A 98 10.06 -13.38 -24.83
CA ALA A 98 8.73 -13.65 -24.28
C ALA A 98 8.55 -15.13 -23.92
N ALA A 99 9.02 -16.05 -24.76
CA ALA A 99 8.99 -17.49 -24.49
C ALA A 99 9.84 -17.86 -23.27
N VAL A 100 11.03 -17.28 -23.10
CA VAL A 100 11.86 -17.50 -21.91
C VAL A 100 11.18 -16.97 -20.65
N ILE A 101 10.61 -15.76 -20.69
CA ILE A 101 9.90 -15.18 -19.55
C ILE A 101 8.68 -16.05 -19.18
N ALA A 102 7.89 -16.47 -20.17
CA ALA A 102 6.76 -17.35 -19.96
C ALA A 102 7.19 -18.67 -19.32
N TYR A 103 8.23 -19.31 -19.86
CA TYR A 103 8.78 -20.54 -19.30
C TYR A 103 9.20 -20.36 -17.83
N VAL A 104 9.89 -19.28 -17.50
CA VAL A 104 10.33 -19.00 -16.11
C VAL A 104 9.13 -18.76 -15.18
N LEU A 105 8.12 -18.00 -15.63
CA LEU A 105 6.93 -17.71 -14.83
C LEU A 105 6.08 -18.96 -14.59
N PHE A 106 5.87 -19.79 -15.61
CA PHE A 106 5.06 -21.01 -15.49
C PHE A 106 5.82 -22.17 -14.83
N SER A 107 7.15 -22.20 -14.88
CA SER A 107 7.96 -23.23 -14.21
C SER A 107 8.09 -23.01 -12.71
N ARG A 108 7.82 -21.80 -12.20
CA ARG A 108 7.71 -21.57 -10.76
C ARG A 108 6.35 -22.06 -10.31
N GLN A 109 6.33 -23.16 -9.55
CA GLN A 109 5.13 -23.59 -8.84
C GLN A 109 4.62 -22.40 -8.02
N LEU A 110 3.42 -21.90 -8.38
CA LEU A 110 2.69 -20.91 -7.61
C LEU A 110 2.17 -21.60 -6.34
N VAL A 111 3.09 -21.96 -5.44
CA VAL A 111 2.72 -22.37 -4.08
C VAL A 111 2.29 -21.10 -3.38
N LEU A 112 0.99 -20.85 -3.40
CA LEU A 112 0.35 -19.91 -2.49
C LEU A 112 0.74 -20.36 -1.08
N LYS A 113 1.65 -19.61 -0.43
CA LYS A 113 1.93 -19.74 1.00
C LYS A 113 0.68 -19.29 1.78
N THR A 114 -0.34 -20.13 1.79
CA THR A 114 -1.46 -20.04 2.72
C THR A 114 -1.15 -20.97 3.91
N PRO A 115 -1.47 -20.55 5.14
CA PRO A 115 -1.16 -21.34 6.35
C PRO A 115 -1.74 -22.77 6.30
N THR A 116 -2.84 -22.99 5.58
CA THR A 116 -3.42 -24.32 5.32
C THR A 116 -2.51 -25.24 4.50
N THR A 117 -1.67 -24.70 3.61
CA THR A 117 -0.82 -25.52 2.72
C THR A 117 0.43 -26.04 3.44
N GLU A 118 0.96 -25.27 4.41
CA GLU A 118 2.10 -25.70 5.22
C GLU A 118 1.75 -26.88 6.16
N ASP A 119 0.53 -26.90 6.70
CA ASP A 119 0.05 -27.99 7.57
C ASP A 119 -0.20 -29.30 6.82
N VAL A 120 -0.72 -29.23 5.59
CA VAL A 120 -0.98 -30.43 4.75
C VAL A 120 0.34 -31.05 4.25
N MET A 121 1.36 -30.24 3.92
CA MET A 121 2.68 -30.77 3.57
C MET A 121 3.40 -31.42 4.76
N LYS A 122 3.10 -31.00 5.99
CA LYS A 122 3.71 -31.55 7.20
C LYS A 122 3.02 -32.83 7.68
N SER A 123 1.71 -32.99 7.46
CA SER A 123 0.98 -34.23 7.80
C SER A 123 1.12 -35.33 6.75
N GLY A 124 1.38 -35.01 5.49
CA GLY A 124 1.65 -36.01 4.42
C GLY A 124 3.06 -36.62 4.45
N ARG A 125 3.89 -36.28 5.45
CA ARG A 125 5.27 -36.78 5.63
C ARG A 125 5.43 -37.70 6.85
N GLN A 126 4.32 -38.11 7.49
CA GLN A 126 4.31 -39.16 8.52
C GLN A 126 3.84 -40.49 7.94
#